data_AF-A0A9W7TAP0-F1
#
_entry.id   AF-A0A9W7TAP0-F1
#
_cell.length_a   1.000
_cell.length_b   1.000
_cell.length_c   1.000
_cell.angle_alpha   90.00
_cell.angle_beta   90.00
_cell.angle_gamma   90.00
#
_symmetry.space_group_name_H-M   'P 1'
#
loop_
_entity.id
_entity.type
_entity.pdbx_description
1 polymer ?
#
loop_
_entity_poly.entity_id
_entity_poly.type
_entity_poly.pdbx_seq_one_letter_code
_entity_poly.pdbx_strand_id
1 'polypeptide(L)'
;LSVLQTLDYESSPPCGTPVQQNQGPDMKCPDDVLSLLASRVDDSKDFKIFVSRTDFYQRAMVQWQRQKRGSPANTLRVTFLGEAGVDTGAIHFIGELEKHLFVHRGHQSGKSPIYSLSNLEKGFFRTAGEVFSVSLAQGGPAPRFLRPWCFDYLSAGDLHESTLTIDDVDDAELYDLIKKVVVTRGGMRAVRERHETGVTHS
;
A
#
# COMPACT_ATOMS: atom_id res chain seq x y z
N LEU A 1 33.33 48.03 -39.73
CA LEU A 1 32.04 47.39 -39.38
C LEU A 1 31.58 48.01 -38.07
N SER A 2 30.45 48.71 -38.13
CA SER A 2 29.74 49.41 -37.05
C SER A 2 29.45 48.49 -35.85
N VAL A 3 29.48 49.01 -34.60
CA VAL A 3 28.27 49.23 -33.78
C VAL A 3 28.58 50.25 -32.66
N LEU A 4 27.70 51.26 -32.61
CA LEU A 4 27.56 52.32 -31.60
C LEU A 4 26.72 51.86 -30.39
N GLN A 5 27.03 52.48 -29.25
CA GLN A 5 26.14 52.98 -28.18
C GLN A 5 25.44 52.05 -27.17
N THR A 6 25.85 52.33 -25.94
CA THR A 6 25.26 52.32 -24.58
C THR A 6 23.75 52.58 -24.44
N LEU A 7 23.25 52.28 -23.22
CA LEU A 7 22.00 52.66 -22.52
C LEU A 7 20.91 51.55 -22.56
N ASP A 8 20.19 51.15 -21.51
CA ASP A 8 19.92 51.73 -20.19
C ASP A 8 19.50 50.66 -19.15
N TYR A 9 19.57 51.08 -17.90
CA TYR A 9 19.02 50.48 -16.68
C TYR A 9 17.49 50.38 -16.73
N GLU A 10 16.92 49.17 -16.55
CA GLU A 10 15.56 49.05 -16.02
C GLU A 10 15.52 47.97 -14.92
N SER A 11 15.27 48.44 -13.70
CA SER A 11 15.07 47.63 -12.50
C SER A 11 13.75 46.85 -12.63
N SER A 12 13.85 45.52 -12.71
CA SER A 12 12.68 44.66 -12.60
C SER A 12 12.22 44.56 -11.13
N PRO A 13 10.93 44.71 -10.84
CA PRO A 13 10.41 44.64 -9.47
C PRO A 13 10.45 43.21 -8.91
N PRO A 14 10.60 43.03 -7.59
CA PRO A 14 10.52 41.71 -6.97
C PRO A 14 9.04 41.31 -6.95
N CYS A 15 8.64 40.41 -7.85
CA CYS A 15 7.34 39.77 -7.76
C CYS A 15 7.37 38.82 -6.56
N GLY A 16 6.88 39.31 -5.42
CA GLY A 16 6.66 38.52 -4.23
C GLY A 16 5.70 37.39 -4.55
N THR A 17 6.23 36.17 -4.63
CA THR A 17 5.40 34.99 -4.43
C THR A 17 4.98 34.96 -2.96
N PRO A 18 3.68 34.94 -2.64
CA PRO A 18 3.27 34.54 -1.31
C PRO A 18 3.71 33.07 -1.19
N VAL A 19 4.72 32.83 -0.36
CA VAL A 19 4.95 31.52 0.21
C VAL A 19 3.69 31.22 1.01
N GLN A 20 2.72 30.53 0.39
CA GLN A 20 1.70 29.82 1.14
C GLN A 20 2.46 28.77 1.95
N GLN A 21 2.82 29.16 3.17
CA GLN A 21 3.06 28.21 4.24
C GLN A 21 1.72 27.50 4.45
N ASN A 22 1.48 26.44 3.69
CA ASN A 22 0.52 25.43 4.06
C ASN A 22 1.05 24.79 5.34
N GLN A 23 0.77 25.43 6.48
CA GLN A 23 0.81 24.75 7.77
C GLN A 23 -0.21 23.62 7.63
N GLY A 24 0.30 22.39 7.50
CA GLY A 24 -0.55 21.21 7.52
C GLY A 24 -1.41 21.23 8.79
N PRO A 25 -2.63 20.68 8.74
CA PRO A 25 -3.47 20.61 9.92
C PRO A 25 -2.71 19.95 11.08
N ASP A 26 -2.82 20.55 12.27
CA ASP A 26 -2.27 20.00 13.52
C ASP A 26 -3.01 18.71 13.86
N MET A 27 -2.41 17.56 13.54
CA MET A 27 -2.99 16.23 13.74
C MET A 27 -2.69 15.74 15.16
N LYS A 28 -3.73 15.55 15.97
CA LYS A 28 -3.65 15.18 17.39
C LYS A 28 -3.97 13.71 17.63
N CYS A 29 -4.79 13.11 16.77
CA CYS A 29 -5.12 11.68 16.82
C CYS A 29 -5.24 11.05 15.41
N PRO A 30 -5.22 9.71 15.29
CA PRO A 30 -5.37 9.03 14.01
C PRO A 30 -6.67 9.37 13.27
N ASP A 31 -7.75 9.67 14.00
CA ASP A 31 -9.03 10.06 13.41
C ASP A 31 -8.97 11.41 12.68
N ASP A 32 -8.03 12.29 13.05
CA ASP A 32 -7.79 13.55 12.33
C ASP A 32 -7.28 13.27 10.91
N VAL A 33 -6.50 12.19 10.72
CA VAL A 33 -6.04 11.75 9.40
C VAL A 33 -7.24 11.34 8.56
N LEU A 34 -8.13 10.52 9.12
CA LEU A 34 -9.33 10.04 8.42
C LEU A 34 -10.26 11.20 8.08
N SER A 35 -10.44 12.14 9.00
CA SER A 35 -11.24 13.36 8.79
C SER A 35 -10.65 14.24 7.69
N LEU A 36 -9.32 14.39 7.64
CA LEU A 36 -8.62 15.10 6.57
C LEU A 36 -8.75 14.39 5.21
N LEU A 37 -8.69 13.06 5.19
CA LEU A 37 -8.87 12.29 3.96
C LEU A 37 -10.31 12.43 3.44
N ALA A 38 -11.30 12.33 4.33
CA ALA A 38 -12.71 12.53 4.02
C ALA A 38 -12.97 13.94 3.47
N SER A 39 -12.35 14.98 4.04
CA SER A 39 -12.51 16.35 3.56
C SER A 39 -11.91 16.60 2.16
N ARG A 40 -11.12 15.66 1.62
CA ARG A 40 -10.55 15.72 0.27
C ARG A 40 -11.35 14.95 -0.76
N VAL A 41 -12.41 14.25 -0.35
CA VAL A 41 -13.32 13.56 -1.27
C VAL A 41 -14.30 14.57 -1.87
N ASP A 42 -14.43 14.55 -3.19
CA ASP A 42 -15.39 15.37 -3.93
C ASP A 42 -16.72 14.62 -4.06
N ASP A 43 -17.66 14.96 -3.18
CA ASP A 43 -19.02 14.38 -3.17
C ASP A 43 -19.86 14.75 -4.40
N SER A 44 -19.40 15.71 -5.23
CA SER A 44 -20.07 16.06 -6.49
C SER A 44 -19.68 15.15 -7.66
N LYS A 45 -18.57 14.40 -7.52
CA LYS A 45 -18.03 13.53 -8.56
C LYS A 45 -18.14 12.07 -8.16
N ASP A 46 -19.14 11.41 -8.75
CA ASP A 46 -19.27 9.96 -8.64
C ASP A 46 -18.45 9.22 -9.71
N PHE A 47 -17.89 8.08 -9.29
CA PHE A 47 -17.44 6.99 -10.14
C PHE A 47 -18.29 5.75 -9.79
N LYS A 48 -18.97 5.18 -10.81
CA LYS A 48 -19.98 4.14 -10.60
C LYS A 48 -19.49 2.79 -11.13
N ILE A 49 -19.65 1.74 -10.33
CA ILE A 49 -19.40 0.35 -10.71
C ILE A 49 -20.72 -0.42 -10.70
N PHE A 50 -21.00 -1.11 -11.80
CA PHE A 50 -22.17 -1.96 -11.97
C PHE A 50 -21.75 -3.42 -12.04
N VAL A 51 -22.19 -4.24 -11.10
CA VAL A 51 -21.70 -5.61 -10.92
C VAL A 51 -22.84 -6.57 -10.63
N SER A 52 -22.66 -7.84 -10.94
CA SER A 52 -23.50 -8.90 -10.36
C SER A 52 -22.75 -9.55 -9.19
N ARG A 53 -23.45 -10.31 -8.35
CA ARG A 53 -22.79 -11.04 -7.25
C ARG A 53 -21.85 -12.14 -7.74
N THR A 54 -22.08 -12.71 -8.92
CA THR A 54 -21.32 -13.86 -9.44
C THR A 54 -20.04 -13.47 -10.17
N ASP A 55 -19.96 -12.26 -10.72
CA ASP A 55 -18.80 -11.77 -11.47
C ASP A 55 -18.20 -10.47 -10.91
N PHE A 56 -18.48 -10.20 -9.63
CA PHE A 56 -18.09 -8.96 -8.95
C PHE A 56 -16.62 -8.62 -9.19
N TYR A 57 -15.69 -9.51 -8.80
CA TYR A 57 -14.26 -9.21 -8.83
C TYR A 57 -13.79 -8.80 -10.23
N GLN A 58 -14.03 -9.65 -11.23
CA GLN A 58 -13.58 -9.41 -12.60
C GLN A 58 -14.18 -8.11 -13.17
N ARG A 59 -15.49 -7.90 -12.99
CA ARG A 59 -16.16 -6.70 -13.53
C ARG A 59 -15.76 -5.42 -12.80
N ALA A 60 -15.67 -5.47 -11.48
CA ALA A 60 -15.30 -4.31 -10.67
C ALA A 60 -13.89 -3.84 -11.02
N MET A 61 -12.93 -4.76 -11.16
CA MET A 61 -11.54 -4.44 -11.57
C MET A 61 -11.51 -3.78 -12.95
N VAL A 62 -12.18 -4.37 -13.94
CA VAL A 62 -12.21 -3.82 -15.31
C VAL A 62 -12.89 -2.44 -15.36
N GLN A 63 -13.99 -2.26 -14.64
CA GLN A 63 -14.68 -0.97 -14.61
C GLN A 63 -13.90 0.10 -13.88
N TRP A 64 -13.19 -0.27 -12.80
CA TRP A 64 -12.27 0.63 -12.11
C TRP A 64 -11.19 1.14 -13.04
N GLN A 65 -10.46 0.23 -13.68
CA GLN A 65 -9.31 0.57 -14.52
C GLN A 65 -9.70 1.36 -15.78
N ARG A 66 -10.92 1.19 -16.30
CA ARG A 66 -11.39 1.91 -17.49
C ARG A 66 -11.80 3.35 -17.23
N GLN A 67 -12.22 3.68 -16.01
CA GLN A 67 -12.75 5.02 -15.75
C GLN A 67 -11.65 5.96 -15.30
N LYS A 68 -11.54 7.11 -15.98
CA LYS A 68 -10.60 8.20 -15.64
C LYS A 68 -10.83 8.80 -14.24
N ARG A 69 -11.97 8.48 -13.62
CA ARG A 69 -12.40 8.96 -12.30
C ARG A 69 -12.16 7.94 -11.18
N GLY A 70 -11.59 6.76 -11.46
CA GLY A 70 -11.20 5.81 -10.42
C GLY A 70 -10.05 6.36 -9.59
N SER A 71 -10.37 7.15 -8.57
CA SER A 71 -9.40 7.72 -7.64
C SER A 71 -10.01 7.95 -6.26
N PRO A 72 -9.19 8.01 -5.20
CA PRO A 72 -9.63 8.31 -3.84
C PRO A 72 -10.35 9.64 -3.67
N ALA A 73 -10.15 10.57 -4.60
CA ALA A 73 -10.76 11.90 -4.56
C ALA A 73 -12.21 11.93 -5.06
N ASN A 74 -12.70 10.86 -5.71
CA ASN A 74 -14.08 10.80 -6.20
C ASN A 74 -14.88 9.76 -5.43
N THR A 75 -16.18 10.00 -5.25
CA THR A 75 -17.07 9.12 -4.49
C THR A 75 -17.34 7.82 -5.25
N LEU A 76 -17.07 6.68 -4.60
CA LEU A 76 -17.35 5.35 -5.16
C LEU A 76 -18.81 4.98 -4.94
N ARG A 77 -19.54 4.64 -6.01
CA ARG A 77 -20.88 4.05 -5.91
C ARG A 77 -20.94 2.70 -6.60
N VAL A 78 -21.23 1.65 -5.84
CA VAL A 78 -21.38 0.28 -6.37
C VAL A 78 -22.86 -0.08 -6.42
N THR A 79 -23.31 -0.56 -7.56
CA THR A 79 -24.70 -0.98 -7.78
C THR A 79 -24.73 -2.42 -8.24
N PHE A 80 -25.47 -3.25 -7.50
CA PHE A 80 -25.73 -4.63 -7.89
C PHE A 80 -26.88 -4.69 -8.90
N LEU A 81 -26.63 -5.37 -10.02
CA LEU A 81 -27.60 -5.50 -11.10
C LEU A 81 -28.84 -6.26 -10.60
N GLY A 82 -30.01 -5.65 -10.73
CA GLY A 82 -31.30 -6.24 -10.32
C GLY A 82 -31.64 -6.07 -8.84
N GLU A 83 -30.81 -5.38 -8.05
CA GLU A 83 -31.05 -5.11 -6.64
C GLU A 83 -31.40 -3.63 -6.43
N ALA A 84 -32.44 -3.36 -5.63
CA ALA A 84 -32.84 -2.00 -5.29
C ALA A 84 -31.94 -1.47 -4.15
N GLY A 85 -30.92 -0.68 -4.49
CA GLY A 85 -30.07 0.00 -3.52
C GLY A 85 -28.64 0.21 -4.02
N VAL A 86 -28.01 1.29 -3.57
CA VAL A 86 -26.55 1.46 -3.67
C VAL A 86 -25.97 0.82 -2.41
N ASP A 87 -25.14 -0.21 -2.59
CA ASP A 87 -24.48 -0.87 -1.47
C ASP A 87 -23.22 -0.09 -1.06
N THR A 88 -22.82 -0.23 0.20
CA THR A 88 -21.48 0.05 0.74
C THR A 88 -20.42 -0.85 0.08
N GLY A 89 -20.29 -0.76 -1.25
CA GLY A 89 -19.55 -1.71 -2.05
C GLY A 89 -18.04 -1.74 -1.78
N ALA A 90 -17.49 -0.76 -1.07
CA ALA A 90 -16.10 -0.79 -0.60
C ALA A 90 -15.83 -2.02 0.30
N ILE A 91 -16.79 -2.40 1.17
CA ILE A 91 -16.67 -3.59 2.02
C ILE A 91 -16.55 -4.85 1.17
N HIS A 92 -17.47 -5.02 0.21
CA HIS A 92 -17.46 -6.15 -0.70
C HIS A 92 -16.19 -6.19 -1.55
N PHE A 93 -15.72 -5.03 -2.01
CA PHE A 93 -14.53 -4.96 -2.83
C PHE A 93 -13.28 -5.38 -2.07
N ILE A 94 -13.09 -4.89 -0.84
CA ILE A 94 -11.95 -5.29 -0.01
C ILE A 94 -11.95 -6.80 0.25
N GLY A 95 -13.11 -7.39 0.56
CA GLY A 95 -13.21 -8.84 0.74
C GLY A 95 -12.88 -9.63 -0.53
N GLU A 96 -13.28 -9.15 -1.70
CA GLU A 96 -12.95 -9.79 -2.98
C GLU A 96 -11.47 -9.62 -3.36
N LEU A 97 -10.88 -8.45 -3.08
CA LEU A 97 -9.43 -8.24 -3.25
C LEU A 97 -8.64 -9.17 -2.33
N GLU A 98 -9.05 -9.29 -1.06
CA GLU A 98 -8.43 -10.18 -0.09
C GLU A 98 -8.40 -11.63 -0.59
N LYS A 99 -9.50 -12.13 -1.18
CA LYS A 99 -9.58 -13.51 -1.69
C LYS A 99 -8.71 -13.76 -2.91
N HIS A 100 -8.58 -12.78 -3.81
CA HIS A 100 -7.96 -12.98 -5.12
C HIS A 100 -6.51 -12.52 -5.21
N LEU A 101 -6.09 -11.57 -4.37
CA LEU A 101 -4.76 -10.96 -4.42
C LEU A 101 -3.90 -11.25 -3.19
N PHE A 102 -4.50 -11.78 -2.11
CA PHE A 102 -3.79 -12.02 -0.85
C PHE A 102 -3.99 -13.46 -0.39
N VAL A 103 -2.94 -14.06 0.14
CA VAL A 103 -2.94 -15.45 0.57
C VAL A 103 -2.31 -15.56 1.95
N HIS A 104 -2.83 -16.47 2.75
CA HIS A 104 -2.21 -16.86 4.00
C HIS A 104 -1.15 -17.93 3.71
N ARG A 105 0.13 -17.64 3.99
CA ARG A 105 1.26 -18.56 3.77
C ARG A 105 2.23 -18.52 4.95
N GLY A 106 2.79 -19.64 5.37
CA GLY A 106 3.70 -19.65 6.53
C GLY A 106 2.97 -19.60 7.88
N HIS A 107 3.69 -19.20 8.94
CA HIS A 107 3.25 -19.41 10.33
C HIS A 107 2.61 -18.20 11.02
N GLN A 108 2.74 -16.98 10.47
CA GLN A 108 2.18 -15.77 11.09
C GLN A 108 0.72 -15.49 10.71
N SER A 109 0.01 -14.74 11.55
CA SER A 109 -1.31 -14.19 11.23
C SER A 109 -1.25 -13.19 10.06
N GLY A 110 -2.37 -13.01 9.37
CA GLY A 110 -2.48 -12.10 8.22
C GLY A 110 -2.14 -12.77 6.88
N LYS A 111 -2.22 -11.99 5.80
CA LYS A 111 -2.07 -12.42 4.42
C LYS A 111 -1.05 -11.55 3.69
N SER A 112 -0.28 -12.20 2.82
CA SER A 112 0.70 -11.57 1.95
C SER A 112 0.14 -11.46 0.53
N PRO A 113 0.60 -10.48 -0.29
CA PRO A 113 0.30 -10.44 -1.70
C PRO A 113 0.72 -11.74 -2.41
N ILE A 114 -0.11 -12.23 -3.33
CA ILE A 114 0.29 -13.37 -4.17
C ILE A 114 1.40 -12.96 -5.14
N TYR A 115 2.40 -13.80 -5.32
CA TYR A 115 3.38 -13.62 -6.39
C TYR A 115 2.73 -13.98 -7.75
N SER A 116 2.29 -12.96 -8.50
CA SER A 116 1.65 -13.14 -9.80
C SER A 116 2.04 -12.02 -10.76
N LEU A 117 2.92 -12.34 -11.71
CA LEU A 117 3.32 -11.43 -12.78
C LEU A 117 2.12 -10.99 -13.62
N SER A 118 1.16 -11.90 -13.87
CA SER A 118 -0.05 -11.56 -14.63
C SER A 118 -0.90 -10.51 -13.91
N ASN A 119 -1.06 -10.61 -12.58
CA ASN A 119 -1.83 -9.61 -11.82
C ASN A 119 -1.07 -8.28 -11.71
N LEU A 120 0.26 -8.33 -11.66
CA LEU A 120 1.12 -7.15 -11.69
C LEU A 120 0.98 -6.41 -13.03
N GLU A 121 1.13 -7.10 -14.15
CA GLU A 121 1.00 -6.53 -15.51
C GLU A 121 -0.40 -5.97 -15.76
N LYS A 122 -1.44 -6.64 -15.25
CA LYS A 122 -2.82 -6.14 -15.30
C LYS A 122 -3.08 -4.95 -14.37
N GLY A 123 -2.12 -4.55 -13.55
CA GLY A 123 -2.24 -3.44 -12.60
C GLY A 123 -3.20 -3.71 -11.43
N PHE A 124 -3.47 -4.98 -11.10
CA PHE A 124 -4.45 -5.33 -10.07
C PHE A 124 -4.03 -4.89 -8.66
N PHE A 125 -2.75 -4.97 -8.33
CA PHE A 125 -2.24 -4.48 -7.04
C PHE A 125 -2.33 -2.96 -6.91
N ARG A 126 -2.13 -2.23 -8.01
CA ARG A 126 -2.37 -0.78 -8.04
C ARG A 126 -3.84 -0.47 -7.77
N THR A 127 -4.75 -1.15 -8.47
CA THR A 127 -6.19 -1.00 -8.24
C THR A 127 -6.56 -1.34 -6.79
N ALA A 128 -5.95 -2.38 -6.19
CA ALA A 128 -6.18 -2.71 -4.79
C ALA A 128 -5.77 -1.57 -3.84
N GLY A 129 -4.59 -0.96 -4.05
CA GLY A 129 -4.15 0.20 -3.26
C GLY A 129 -5.06 1.41 -3.41
N GLU A 130 -5.56 1.67 -4.62
CA GLU A 130 -6.55 2.73 -4.87
C GLU A 130 -7.88 2.45 -4.15
N VAL A 131 -8.35 1.19 -4.16
CA VAL A 131 -9.55 0.76 -3.42
C VAL A 131 -9.35 0.89 -1.91
N PHE A 132 -8.18 0.52 -1.37
CA PHE A 132 -7.88 0.71 0.05
C PHE A 132 -7.93 2.18 0.44
N SER A 133 -7.37 3.04 -0.41
CA SER A 133 -7.36 4.49 -0.21
C SER A 133 -8.77 5.09 -0.26
N VAL A 134 -9.60 4.67 -1.22
CA VAL A 134 -11.03 5.03 -1.29
C VAL A 134 -11.77 4.60 -0.04
N SER A 135 -11.56 3.34 0.39
CA SER A 135 -12.21 2.80 1.58
C SER A 135 -11.86 3.62 2.83
N LEU A 136 -10.57 3.93 3.03
CA LEU A 136 -10.13 4.76 4.15
C LEU A 136 -10.71 6.18 4.09
N ALA A 137 -10.65 6.83 2.93
CA ALA A 137 -11.11 8.21 2.77
C ALA A 137 -12.64 8.37 2.90
N GLN A 138 -13.40 7.34 2.54
CA GLN A 138 -14.87 7.38 2.51
C GLN A 138 -15.50 6.65 3.72
N GLY A 139 -14.72 6.35 4.76
CA GLY A 139 -15.21 5.72 5.99
C GLY A 139 -15.56 4.23 5.87
N GLY A 140 -15.10 3.57 4.80
CA GLY A 140 -15.15 2.12 4.62
C GLY A 140 -14.12 1.38 5.48
N PRO A 141 -14.07 0.03 5.40
CA PRO A 141 -13.16 -0.77 6.21
C PRO A 141 -11.69 -0.62 5.76
N ALA A 142 -10.77 -0.64 6.71
CA ALA A 142 -9.34 -0.76 6.43
C ALA A 142 -8.98 -2.19 5.99
N PRO A 143 -7.90 -2.40 5.18
CA PRO A 143 -7.43 -3.73 4.80
C PRO A 143 -6.73 -4.45 5.98
N ARG A 144 -7.52 -4.85 6.98
CA ARG A 144 -7.04 -5.45 8.26
C ARG A 144 -6.49 -6.88 8.14
N PHE A 145 -6.40 -7.41 6.92
CA PHE A 145 -5.86 -8.75 6.66
C PHE A 145 -4.35 -8.73 6.34
N LEU A 146 -3.73 -7.57 6.16
CA LEU A 146 -2.32 -7.47 5.78
C LEU A 146 -1.40 -7.97 6.89
N ARG A 147 -0.29 -8.59 6.50
CA ARG A 147 0.80 -8.89 7.44
C ARG A 147 1.52 -7.62 7.91
N PRO A 148 2.15 -7.67 9.10
CA PRO A 148 2.94 -6.54 9.62
C PRO A 148 3.97 -6.02 8.61
N TRP A 149 4.81 -6.90 8.03
CA TRP A 149 5.80 -6.48 7.04
C TRP A 149 5.18 -5.85 5.79
N CYS A 150 4.02 -6.33 5.34
CA CYS A 150 3.31 -5.75 4.20
C CYS A 150 2.80 -4.34 4.55
N PHE A 151 2.23 -4.18 5.73
CA PHE A 151 1.74 -2.90 6.22
C PHE A 151 2.87 -1.90 6.40
N ASP A 152 3.99 -2.32 6.99
CA ASP A 152 5.19 -1.51 7.19
C ASP A 152 5.73 -1.03 5.85
N TYR A 153 5.85 -1.93 4.87
CA TYR A 153 6.29 -1.57 3.51
C TYR A 153 5.33 -0.56 2.84
N LEU A 154 4.02 -0.79 2.93
CA LEU A 154 3.03 0.12 2.34
C LEU A 154 3.04 1.52 2.99
N SER A 155 3.38 1.59 4.28
CA SER A 155 3.35 2.83 5.06
C SER A 155 4.67 3.61 4.95
N ALA A 156 5.81 2.92 4.92
CA ALA A 156 7.14 3.52 4.91
C ALA A 156 7.76 3.60 3.50
N GLY A 157 7.30 2.77 2.56
CA GLY A 157 7.88 2.62 1.23
C GLY A 157 9.16 1.77 1.18
N ASP A 158 9.57 1.21 2.31
CA ASP A 158 10.77 0.37 2.44
C ASP A 158 10.57 -0.70 3.51
N LEU A 159 11.37 -1.78 3.45
CA LEU A 159 11.42 -2.83 4.45
C LEU A 159 12.68 -2.68 5.31
N HIS A 160 12.49 -2.54 6.61
CA HIS A 160 13.62 -2.62 7.54
C HIS A 160 14.01 -4.07 7.75
N GLU A 161 15.21 -4.46 7.29
CA GLU A 161 15.71 -5.83 7.44
C GLU A 161 15.68 -6.33 8.90
N SER A 162 15.82 -5.42 9.87
CA SER A 162 15.78 -5.73 11.29
C SER A 162 14.40 -6.14 11.82
N THR A 163 13.30 -5.83 11.12
CA THR A 163 11.95 -6.23 11.51
C THR A 163 11.51 -7.54 10.87
N LEU A 164 12.25 -8.02 9.85
CA LEU A 164 11.96 -9.26 9.16
C LEU A 164 12.49 -10.47 9.93
N THR A 165 11.66 -11.51 9.99
CA THR A 165 11.97 -12.78 10.65
C THR A 165 11.84 -13.93 9.66
N ILE A 166 12.33 -15.10 10.04
CA ILE A 166 12.14 -16.31 9.24
C ILE A 166 10.65 -16.64 9.02
N ASP A 167 9.77 -16.25 9.94
CA ASP A 167 8.34 -16.53 9.85
C ASP A 167 7.61 -15.65 8.82
N ASP A 168 8.29 -14.62 8.29
CA ASP A 168 7.81 -13.78 7.18
C ASP A 168 8.07 -14.41 5.80
N VAL A 169 8.78 -15.54 5.74
CA VAL A 169 9.05 -16.27 4.50
C VAL A 169 7.83 -17.10 4.09
N ASP A 170 7.17 -16.68 3.02
CA ASP A 170 5.97 -17.35 2.50
C ASP A 170 6.24 -18.64 1.72
N ASP A 171 7.45 -18.81 1.20
CA ASP A 171 7.86 -20.00 0.46
C ASP A 171 8.35 -21.09 1.43
N ALA A 172 7.66 -22.24 1.43
CA ALA A 172 7.94 -23.31 2.38
C ALA A 172 9.33 -23.95 2.17
N GLU A 173 9.78 -24.08 0.92
CA GLU A 173 11.10 -24.66 0.63
C GLU A 173 12.20 -23.71 1.08
N LEU A 174 12.03 -22.42 0.83
CA LEU A 174 12.97 -21.39 1.28
C LEU A 174 12.98 -21.26 2.81
N TYR A 175 11.81 -21.31 3.46
CA TYR A 175 11.69 -21.33 4.91
C TYR A 175 12.50 -22.48 5.51
N ASP A 176 12.31 -23.70 5.02
CA ASP A 176 13.01 -24.89 5.50
C ASP A 176 14.52 -24.80 5.26
N LEU A 177 14.93 -24.24 4.11
CA LEU A 177 16.34 -24.04 3.79
C LEU A 177 16.99 -23.03 4.73
N ILE A 178 16.37 -21.86 4.94
CA ILE A 178 16.85 -20.83 5.87
C ILE A 178 16.93 -21.42 7.28
N LYS A 179 15.91 -22.17 7.71
CA LYS A 179 15.85 -22.80 9.03
C LYS A 179 17.03 -23.75 9.24
N LYS A 180 17.33 -24.61 8.26
CA LYS A 180 18.48 -25.53 8.31
C LYS A 180 19.81 -24.78 8.41
N VAL A 181 19.97 -23.68 7.66
CA VAL A 181 21.19 -22.85 7.69
C VAL A 181 21.37 -22.19 9.07
N VAL A 182 20.30 -21.64 9.65
CA VAL A 182 20.34 -21.00 10.98
C VAL A 182 20.71 -22.01 12.07
N VAL A 183 20.10 -23.20 12.06
CA VAL A 183 20.40 -24.28 13.01
C VAL A 183 21.86 -24.73 12.88
N THR A 184 22.34 -24.94 11.65
CA THR A 184 23.72 -25.38 11.39
C THR A 184 24.74 -24.34 11.86
N ARG A 185 24.48 -23.05 11.61
CA ARG A 185 25.34 -21.95 12.07
C ARG A 185 25.37 -21.83 13.60
N GLY A 186 24.22 -22.00 14.26
CA GLY A 186 24.14 -22.04 15.72
C GLY A 186 24.92 -23.21 16.32
N GLY A 187 24.81 -24.40 15.72
CA GLY A 187 25.57 -25.58 16.11
C GLY A 187 27.09 -25.39 15.92
N MET A 188 27.53 -24.83 14.79
CA MET A 188 28.95 -24.54 14.55
C MET A 188 29.52 -23.51 15.53
N ARG A 189 28.74 -22.47 15.89
CA ARG A 189 29.16 -21.48 16.89
C ARG A 189 29.33 -22.12 18.28
N ALA A 190 28.37 -22.96 18.70
CA ALA A 190 28.44 -23.66 19.98
C ALA A 190 29.61 -24.68 20.05
N VAL A 191 29.96 -25.33 18.93
CA VAL A 191 31.12 -26.23 18.86
C VAL A 191 32.43 -25.44 18.98
N ARG A 192 32.52 -24.25 18.35
CA ARG A 192 33.69 -23.37 18.44
C ARG A 192 33.92 -22.86 19.87
N GLU A 193 32.86 -22.42 20.55
CA GLU A 193 32.94 -21.93 21.93
C GLU A 193 33.39 -23.04 22.91
N ARG A 194 32.92 -24.28 22.72
CA ARG A 194 33.38 -25.43 23.54
C ARG A 194 34.87 -25.73 23.32
N HIS A 195 35.35 -25.61 22.09
CA HIS A 195 36.76 -25.82 21.76
C HIS A 195 37.67 -24.72 22.36
N GLU A 196 37.20 -23.47 22.41
CA GLU A 196 37.95 -22.36 22.99
C GLU A 196 37.98 -22.42 24.54
N THR A 197 36.91 -22.90 25.18
CA THR A 197 36.90 -23.11 26.65
C THR A 197 37.70 -24.34 27.12
N GLY A 198 37.96 -25.31 26.25
CA GLY A 198 38.69 -26.54 26.58
C GLY A 198 40.22 -26.43 26.58
N VAL A 199 40.79 -25.27 26.19
CA VAL A 199 42.25 -25.09 26.04
C VAL A 199 42.89 -24.38 27.25
N THR A 200 42.12 -24.04 28.29
CA THR A 200 42.65 -23.37 29.50
C THR A 200 42.77 -24.29 30.71
N HIS A 201 43.20 -25.53 30.55
CA HIS A 201 43.73 -26.33 31.66
C HIS A 201 44.66 -27.43 31.13
N SER A 202 45.94 -27.11 30.99
CA SER A 202 47.07 -28.04 31.07
C SER A 202 48.34 -27.24 31.37
#